data_AF-A0A4R6YTN8-F1
#
_entry.id   AF-A0A4R6YTN8-F1
#
_cell.length_a   1.000
_cell.length_b   1.000
_cell.length_c   1.000
_cell.angle_alpha   90.00
_cell.angle_beta   90.00
_cell.angle_gamma   90.00
#
_symmetry.space_group_name_H-M   'P 1'
#
loop_
_entity.id
_entity.type
_entity.pdbx_description
1 polymer ?
#
loop_
_entity_poly.entity_id
_entity_poly.type
_entity_poly.pdbx_seq_one_letter_code
_entity_poly.pdbx_strand_id
1 'polypeptide(L)'
;MLEQVLLIAGALIFGVLGGIHLLYTFVGEKFSPRDPATRVAMQATHPRLTRATTMWRAWIGFNASHSLGAMVFAAFVLLLAGWHMDFLHSAPLFAWLAAVNALAWLALAVRYWFRIPLIGLALSSACFVLAALRLSF
;
A
#
# COMPACT_ATOMS: atom_id res chain seq x y z
N MET A 1 -17.24 -10.35 -15.38
CA MET A 1 -16.43 -9.28 -16.00
C MET A 1 -16.29 -8.04 -15.12
N LEU A 2 -17.34 -7.52 -14.50
CA LEU A 2 -17.25 -6.28 -13.70
C LEU A 2 -16.36 -6.46 -12.46
N GLU A 3 -16.50 -7.57 -11.74
CA GLU A 3 -15.68 -7.94 -10.58
C GLU A 3 -14.18 -8.02 -10.93
N GLN A 4 -13.84 -8.52 -12.12
CA GLN A 4 -12.47 -8.52 -12.63
C GLN A 4 -11.95 -7.09 -12.85
N VAL A 5 -12.75 -6.22 -13.48
CA VAL A 5 -12.39 -4.81 -13.69
C VAL A 5 -12.20 -4.08 -12.36
N LEU A 6 -13.08 -4.32 -11.39
CA LEU A 6 -12.98 -3.74 -10.04
C LEU A 6 -11.69 -4.19 -9.33
N LEU A 7 -11.36 -5.49 -9.37
CA LEU A 7 -10.12 -6.02 -8.79
C LEU A 7 -8.88 -5.39 -9.44
N ILE A 8 -8.85 -5.33 -10.78
CA ILE A 8 -7.73 -4.73 -11.52
C ILE A 8 -7.61 -3.24 -11.19
N ALA A 9 -8.71 -2.49 -11.21
CA ALA A 9 -8.70 -1.06 -10.91
C ALA A 9 -8.18 -0.76 -9.49
N GLY A 10 -8.69 -1.47 -8.48
CA GLY A 10 -8.22 -1.33 -7.11
C GLY A 10 -6.73 -1.68 -6.96
N ALA A 11 -6.30 -2.78 -7.56
CA ALA A 11 -4.91 -3.21 -7.51
C ALA A 11 -3.96 -2.23 -8.21
N LEU A 12 -4.35 -1.65 -9.36
CA LEU A 12 -3.56 -0.63 -10.04
C LEU A 12 -3.39 0.63 -9.19
N ILE A 13 -4.42 1.06 -8.44
CA ILE A 13 -4.30 2.20 -7.52
C ILE A 13 -3.24 1.91 -6.45
N PHE A 14 -3.27 0.73 -5.82
CA PHE A 14 -2.23 0.30 -4.87
C PHE A 14 -0.83 0.28 -5.50
N GLY A 15 -0.71 -0.31 -6.69
CA GLY A 15 0.57 -0.43 -7.39
C GLY A 15 1.16 0.93 -7.75
N VAL A 16 0.35 1.85 -8.29
CA VAL A 16 0.78 3.21 -8.67
C VAL A 16 1.18 4.02 -7.44
N LEU A 17 0.34 4.02 -6.38
CA LEU A 17 0.68 4.71 -5.14
C LEU A 17 1.95 4.15 -4.52
N GLY A 18 2.09 2.82 -4.45
CA GLY A 18 3.29 2.15 -3.96
C GLY A 18 4.54 2.52 -4.75
N GLY A 19 4.45 2.54 -6.08
CA GLY A 19 5.53 2.92 -6.98
C GLY A 19 5.96 4.39 -6.85
N ILE A 20 5.00 5.33 -6.79
CA ILE A 20 5.28 6.74 -6.55
C ILE A 20 5.92 6.94 -5.17
N HIS A 21 5.39 6.27 -4.14
CA HIS A 21 5.96 6.31 -2.79
C HIS A 21 7.38 5.74 -2.77
N LEU A 22 7.67 4.69 -3.54
CA LEU A 22 9.00 4.10 -3.61
C LEU A 22 9.98 5.08 -4.27
N LEU A 23 9.54 5.71 -5.36
CA LEU A 23 10.31 6.75 -6.05
C LEU A 23 10.64 7.89 -5.07
N TYR A 24 9.65 8.42 -4.35
CA TYR A 24 9.85 9.48 -3.35
C TYR A 24 10.71 9.05 -2.14
N THR A 25 10.83 7.75 -1.88
CA THR A 25 11.68 7.22 -0.81
C THR A 25 13.17 7.34 -1.16
N PHE A 26 13.52 7.12 -2.43
CA PHE A 26 14.93 7.10 -2.86
C PHE A 26 15.34 8.32 -3.68
N VAL A 27 14.38 9.03 -4.29
CA VAL A 27 14.63 10.13 -5.22
C VAL A 27 14.02 11.42 -4.72
N GLY A 28 14.86 12.45 -4.62
CA GLY A 28 14.49 13.78 -4.15
C GLY A 28 14.29 13.85 -2.64
N GLU A 29 13.59 14.89 -2.18
CA GLU A 29 13.49 15.24 -0.76
C GLU A 29 12.06 15.15 -0.21
N LYS A 30 11.13 14.54 -0.96
CA LYS A 30 9.69 14.50 -0.60
C LYS A 30 9.42 13.86 0.77
N PHE A 31 10.23 12.89 1.19
CA PHE A 31 10.16 12.28 2.53
C PHE A 31 11.28 12.72 3.48
N SER A 32 12.09 13.72 3.09
CA SER A 32 12.99 14.35 4.06
C SER A 32 12.20 15.27 4.99
N PRO A 33 12.60 15.41 6.27
CA PRO A 33 12.11 16.46 7.14
C PRO A 33 12.31 17.83 6.49
N ARG A 34 11.34 18.73 6.65
CA ARG A 34 11.43 20.10 6.11
C ARG A 34 12.54 20.91 6.78
N ASP A 35 12.81 20.66 8.06
CA ASP A 35 13.95 21.23 8.77
C ASP A 35 15.21 20.37 8.56
N PRO A 36 16.29 20.92 7.98
CA PRO A 36 17.54 20.19 7.75
C PRO A 36 18.19 19.68 9.05
N ALA A 37 18.06 20.41 10.17
CA ALA A 37 18.66 20.00 11.44
C ALA A 37 18.03 18.68 11.95
N THR A 38 16.74 18.48 11.70
CA THR A 38 16.05 17.22 12.01
C THR A 38 16.66 16.04 11.25
N ARG A 39 17.00 16.18 9.97
CA ARG A 39 17.66 15.11 9.21
C ARG A 39 19.04 14.77 9.80
N VAL A 40 19.82 15.78 10.15
CA VAL A 40 21.13 15.59 10.80
C VAL A 40 20.97 14.84 12.12
N ALA A 41 20.00 15.22 12.94
CA ALA A 41 19.72 14.54 14.21
C ALA A 41 19.28 13.07 13.99
N MET A 42 18.42 12.81 13.00
CA MET A 42 18.00 11.45 12.65
C MET A 42 19.16 10.56 12.16
N GLN A 43 20.18 11.15 11.53
CA GLN A 43 21.38 10.46 11.10
C GLN A 43 22.33 10.17 12.27
N ALA A 44 22.36 11.04 13.28
CA ALA A 44 23.22 10.92 14.45
C ALA A 44 22.64 10.09 15.60
N THR A 45 21.36 9.70 15.51
CA THR A 45 20.67 8.95 16.58
C THR A 45 20.11 7.61 16.09
N HIS A 46 19.68 6.77 17.04
CA HIS A 46 19.25 5.40 16.81
C HIS A 46 17.89 5.14 17.47
N PRO A 47 17.09 4.18 16.96
CA PRO A 47 15.94 3.68 17.70
C PRO A 47 16.36 3.16 19.08
N ARG A 48 15.51 3.32 20.10
CA ARG A 48 15.78 2.73 21.43
C ARG A 48 15.96 1.20 21.39
N LEU A 49 15.34 0.54 20.41
CA LEU A 49 15.40 -0.90 20.22
C LEU A 49 16.82 -1.41 19.90
N THR A 50 17.62 -0.66 19.13
CA THR A 50 18.94 -1.13 18.67
C THR A 50 19.80 0.02 18.14
N ARG A 51 21.13 -0.14 18.23
CA ARG A 51 22.13 0.77 17.62
C ARG A 51 22.59 0.33 16.22
N ALA A 52 22.12 -0.80 15.71
CA ALA A 52 22.53 -1.34 14.40
C ALA A 52 22.06 -0.50 13.19
N THR A 53 21.10 0.40 13.39
CA THR A 53 20.59 1.32 12.37
C THR A 53 20.37 2.71 12.97
N THR A 54 20.35 3.74 12.13
CA THR A 54 20.02 5.11 12.56
C THR A 54 18.53 5.37 12.36
N MET A 55 17.98 6.40 13.01
CA MET A 55 16.59 6.81 12.76
C MET A 55 16.36 7.15 11.27
N TRP A 56 17.36 7.74 10.61
CA TRP A 56 17.31 8.03 9.18
C TRP A 56 17.26 6.76 8.31
N ARG A 57 18.13 5.78 8.59
CA ARG A 57 18.13 4.50 7.84
C ARG A 57 16.83 3.72 8.08
N ALA A 58 16.31 3.72 9.30
CA ALA A 58 15.01 3.12 9.62
C ALA A 58 13.87 3.82 8.88
N TRP A 59 13.87 5.15 8.82
CA TRP A 59 12.87 5.92 8.08
C TRP A 59 12.83 5.56 6.59
N ILE A 60 13.99 5.48 5.93
CA ILE A 60 14.09 5.03 4.52
C ILE A 60 13.60 3.59 4.40
N GLY A 61 14.10 2.68 5.24
CA GLY A 61 13.75 1.27 5.21
C GLY A 61 12.25 1.02 5.38
N PHE A 62 11.60 1.68 6.34
CA PHE A 62 10.16 1.55 6.57
C PHE A 62 9.34 2.06 5.40
N ASN A 63 9.68 3.22 4.82
CA ASN A 63 8.99 3.74 3.64
C ASN A 63 9.17 2.83 2.42
N ALA A 64 10.38 2.30 2.20
CA ALA A 64 10.63 1.36 1.12
C ALA A 64 9.84 0.04 1.32
N SER A 65 9.83 -0.51 2.54
CA SER A 65 9.04 -1.72 2.85
C SER A 65 7.54 -1.49 2.71
N HIS A 66 7.06 -0.29 3.04
CA HIS A 66 5.66 0.09 2.88
C HIS A 66 5.26 0.09 1.39
N SER A 67 6.08 0.71 0.54
CA SER A 67 5.92 0.64 -0.91
C SER A 67 5.93 -0.78 -1.45
N LEU A 68 6.90 -1.60 -1.03
CA LEU A 68 6.98 -3.00 -1.47
C LEU A 68 5.75 -3.78 -1.06
N GLY A 69 5.23 -3.57 0.16
CA GLY A 69 3.98 -4.18 0.62
C GLY A 69 2.79 -3.83 -0.29
N ALA A 70 2.65 -2.57 -0.68
CA ALA A 70 1.59 -2.12 -1.60
C ALA A 70 1.74 -2.76 -3.00
N MET A 71 2.97 -2.77 -3.53
CA MET A 71 3.26 -3.25 -4.89
C MET A 71 3.12 -4.77 -5.00
N VAL A 72 3.61 -5.52 -4.02
CA VAL A 72 3.48 -6.98 -3.99
C VAL A 72 2.01 -7.38 -3.84
N PHE A 73 1.27 -6.71 -2.96
CA PHE A 73 -0.16 -6.91 -2.83
C PHE A 73 -0.89 -6.66 -4.17
N ALA A 74 -0.61 -5.53 -4.82
CA ALA A 74 -1.16 -5.22 -6.14
C ALA A 74 -0.82 -6.31 -7.17
N ALA A 75 0.43 -6.79 -7.21
CA ALA A 75 0.84 -7.85 -8.13
C ALA A 75 0.06 -9.15 -7.92
N PHE A 76 -0.13 -9.59 -6.66
CA PHE A 76 -0.93 -10.78 -6.38
C PHE A 76 -2.38 -10.64 -6.84
N VAL A 77 -3.02 -9.49 -6.56
CA VAL A 77 -4.40 -9.27 -6.99
C VAL A 77 -4.51 -9.18 -8.52
N LEU A 78 -3.55 -8.53 -9.19
CA LEU A 78 -3.49 -8.47 -10.65
C LEU A 78 -3.28 -9.84 -11.29
N LEU A 79 -2.42 -10.69 -10.71
CA LEU A 79 -2.21 -12.05 -11.20
C LEU A 79 -3.49 -12.89 -11.09
N LEU A 80 -4.18 -12.82 -9.95
CA LEU A 80 -5.43 -13.53 -9.75
C LEU A 80 -6.54 -13.02 -10.66
N ALA A 81 -6.73 -11.70 -10.73
CA ALA A 81 -7.76 -11.11 -11.56
C ALA A 81 -7.46 -11.24 -13.06
N GLY A 82 -6.19 -11.23 -13.47
CA GLY A 82 -5.79 -11.34 -14.87
C GLY A 82 -5.88 -12.76 -15.43
N TRP A 83 -5.51 -13.76 -14.64
CA TRP A 83 -5.33 -15.13 -15.14
C TRP A 83 -6.09 -16.22 -14.35
N HIS A 84 -6.66 -15.91 -13.19
CA HIS A 84 -7.26 -16.89 -12.30
C HIS A 84 -8.64 -16.45 -11.75
N MET A 85 -9.48 -15.87 -12.61
CA MET A 85 -10.85 -15.49 -12.22
C MET A 85 -11.71 -16.70 -11.82
N ASP A 86 -11.56 -17.85 -12.49
CA ASP A 86 -12.29 -19.08 -12.12
C ASP A 86 -11.98 -19.52 -10.69
N PHE A 87 -10.71 -19.37 -10.27
CA PHE A 87 -10.30 -19.62 -8.90
C PHE A 87 -11.00 -18.66 -7.93
N LEU A 88 -11.04 -17.37 -8.25
CA LEU A 88 -11.73 -16.36 -7.42
C LEU A 88 -13.24 -16.60 -7.32
N HIS A 89 -13.88 -17.14 -8.37
CA HIS A 89 -15.27 -17.59 -8.29
C HIS A 89 -15.44 -18.81 -7.38
N SER A 90 -14.52 -19.77 -7.44
CA SER A 90 -14.57 -20.97 -6.58
C SER A 90 -14.20 -20.69 -5.11
N ALA A 91 -13.40 -19.64 -4.87
CA ALA A 91 -12.92 -19.26 -3.54
C ALA A 91 -12.98 -17.73 -3.32
N PRO A 92 -14.19 -17.15 -3.15
CA PRO A 92 -14.38 -15.71 -2.99
C PRO A 92 -13.66 -15.10 -1.77
N LEU A 93 -13.26 -15.95 -0.81
CA LEU A 93 -12.48 -15.54 0.36
C LEU A 93 -11.21 -14.76 -0.02
N PHE A 94 -10.55 -15.08 -1.13
CA PHE A 94 -9.36 -14.36 -1.57
C PHE A 94 -9.66 -12.91 -2.00
N ALA A 95 -10.85 -12.65 -2.56
CA ALA A 95 -11.29 -11.28 -2.83
C ALA A 95 -11.61 -10.53 -1.52
N TRP A 96 -12.21 -11.22 -0.53
CA TRP A 96 -12.41 -10.64 0.80
C TRP A 96 -11.10 -10.32 1.52
N LEU A 97 -10.06 -11.15 1.37
CA LEU A 97 -8.72 -10.84 1.91
C LEU A 97 -8.16 -9.56 1.29
N ALA A 98 -8.34 -9.34 -0.01
CA ALA A 98 -7.94 -8.09 -0.66
C ALA A 98 -8.73 -6.89 -0.11
N ALA A 99 -10.04 -7.04 0.10
CA ALA A 99 -10.89 -6.00 0.69
C ALA A 99 -10.48 -5.66 2.13
N VAL A 100 -10.26 -6.67 2.98
CA VAL A 100 -9.83 -6.47 4.38
C VAL A 100 -8.47 -5.80 4.44
N ASN A 101 -7.51 -6.22 3.61
CA ASN A 101 -6.21 -5.55 3.52
C ASN A 101 -6.38 -4.07 3.15
N ALA A 102 -7.18 -3.76 2.13
CA ALA A 102 -7.38 -2.38 1.70
C ALA A 102 -8.07 -1.52 2.77
N LEU A 103 -9.06 -2.06 3.48
CA LEU A 103 -9.71 -1.37 4.59
C LEU A 103 -8.77 -1.13 5.76
N ALA A 104 -7.87 -2.06 6.06
CA ALA A 104 -6.85 -1.89 7.09
C ALA A 104 -5.87 -0.76 6.72
N TRP A 105 -5.43 -0.71 5.45
CA TRP A 105 -4.62 0.39 4.93
C TRP A 105 -5.36 1.72 4.95
N LEU A 106 -6.65 1.72 4.61
CA LEU A 106 -7.51 2.91 4.69
C LEU A 106 -7.60 3.44 6.13
N ALA A 107 -7.75 2.55 7.12
CA ALA A 107 -7.77 2.95 8.53
C ALA A 107 -6.44 3.60 8.96
N LEU A 108 -5.30 3.07 8.51
CA LEU A 108 -3.99 3.71 8.73
C LEU A 108 -3.92 5.08 8.05
N ALA A 109 -4.42 5.20 6.82
CA ALA A 109 -4.42 6.45 6.07
C ALA A 109 -5.25 7.55 6.75
N VAL A 110 -6.43 7.20 7.28
CA VAL A 110 -7.28 8.12 8.06
C VAL A 110 -6.54 8.65 9.29
N ARG A 111 -5.79 7.79 9.98
CA ARG A 111 -5.17 8.15 11.26
C ARG A 111 -3.82 8.85 11.14
N TYR A 112 -3.02 8.46 10.16
CA TYR A 112 -1.59 8.80 10.11
C TYR A 112 -1.13 9.48 8.83
N TRP A 113 -1.91 9.44 7.75
CA TRP A 113 -1.45 9.92 6.44
C TRP A 113 -2.24 11.16 5.97
N PHE A 114 -1.98 11.58 4.74
CA PHE A 114 -2.55 12.77 4.12
C PHE A 114 -3.57 12.42 3.03
N ARG A 115 -4.22 13.45 2.47
CA ARG A 115 -5.42 13.30 1.62
C ARG A 115 -5.24 12.43 0.37
N ILE A 116 -4.09 12.53 -0.30
CA ILE A 116 -3.85 11.84 -1.58
C ILE A 116 -3.92 10.30 -1.41
N PRO A 117 -3.09 9.67 -0.54
CA PRO A 117 -3.20 8.23 -0.32
C PRO A 117 -4.53 7.82 0.31
N LEU A 118 -5.13 8.68 1.16
CA LEU A 118 -6.45 8.43 1.73
C LEU A 118 -7.54 8.24 0.65
N ILE A 119 -7.61 9.16 -0.32
CA ILE A 119 -8.60 9.09 -1.41
C ILE A 119 -8.36 7.86 -2.27
N GLY A 120 -7.11 7.60 -2.67
CA GLY A 120 -6.78 6.43 -3.48
C GLY A 120 -7.14 5.11 -2.77
N LEU A 121 -6.83 4.99 -1.49
CA LEU A 121 -7.19 3.81 -0.71
C LEU A 121 -8.70 3.68 -0.47
N ALA A 122 -9.44 4.78 -0.36
CA ALA A 122 -10.89 4.74 -0.26
C ALA A 122 -11.51 4.17 -1.55
N LEU A 123 -11.06 4.66 -2.71
CA LEU A 123 -11.49 4.15 -4.02
C LEU A 123 -11.13 2.68 -4.19
N SER A 124 -9.88 2.29 -3.89
CA SER A 124 -9.46 0.90 -3.97
C SER A 124 -10.24 -0.01 -3.01
N SER A 125 -10.55 0.44 -1.80
CA SER A 125 -11.33 -0.33 -0.84
C SER A 125 -12.74 -0.56 -1.37
N ALA A 126 -13.39 0.47 -1.93
CA ALA A 126 -14.69 0.33 -2.56
C ALA A 126 -14.66 -0.69 -3.72
N CYS A 127 -13.63 -0.63 -4.58
CA CYS A 127 -13.45 -1.60 -5.65
C CYS A 127 -13.36 -3.04 -5.13
N PHE A 128 -12.50 -3.31 -4.14
CA PHE A 128 -12.34 -4.66 -3.63
C PHE A 128 -13.55 -5.18 -2.85
N VAL A 129 -14.21 -4.35 -2.05
CA VAL A 129 -15.44 -4.73 -1.35
C VAL A 129 -16.54 -5.09 -2.35
N LEU A 130 -16.75 -4.25 -3.37
CA LEU A 130 -17.76 -4.52 -4.40
C LEU A 130 -17.43 -5.77 -5.21
N ALA A 131 -16.16 -5.99 -5.56
CA ALA A 131 -15.75 -7.22 -6.25
C ALA A 131 -15.98 -8.45 -5.38
N ALA A 132 -15.61 -8.41 -4.10
CA ALA A 132 -15.78 -9.52 -3.17
C ALA A 132 -17.27 -9.86 -2.96
N LEU A 133 -18.14 -8.85 -2.85
CA LEU A 133 -19.59 -9.05 -2.79
C LEU A 133 -20.10 -9.76 -4.05
N ARG A 134 -19.71 -9.30 -5.25
CA ARG A 134 -20.15 -9.90 -6.53
C ARG A 134 -19.60 -11.30 -6.80
N LEU A 135 -18.47 -11.66 -6.20
CA LEU A 135 -17.94 -13.02 -6.29
C LEU A 135 -18.64 -13.98 -5.31
N SER A 136 -19.32 -13.43 -4.29
CA SER A 136 -19.96 -14.23 -3.23
C SER A 136 -21.45 -14.48 -3.49
N PHE A 137 -22.10 -13.71 -4.37
CA PHE A 137 -23.53 -13.75 -4.68
C PHE A 137 -23.76 -13.61 -6.18
#